data_AF-A0A350J2F3-F1
#
_entry.id   AF-A0A350J2F3-F1
#
_cell.length_a   1.000
_cell.length_b   1.000
_cell.length_c   1.000
_cell.angle_alpha   90.00
_cell.angle_beta   90.00
_cell.angle_gamma   90.00
#
_symmetry.space_group_name_H-M   'P 1'
#
loop_
_entity.id
_entity.type
_entity.pdbx_description
1 polymer ?
#
loop_
_entity_poly.entity_id
_entity_poly.type
_entity_poly.pdbx_seq_one_letter_code
_entity_poly.pdbx_strand_id
1 'polypeptide(L)'
;MSRLFSIQSSKAKMLITLMISLLLAVPSLASNPAEPLPELGDSAAGLMAPAQEQALGQAWLRSFRASVPLESDPLVFEYMENLLFKLSSYSDIEDKNLDLVIVSNPTINAFAVPGGVIGVNTGLLLYAESEAQLASVLSHELAHLSQRHFARSVEASQRSNFTTLAGLLAGIVLAAASEGDAASAAIMASQAAALDSQLRYSRLHEKEA
;
A
#
# COMPACT_ATOMS: atom_id res chain seq x y z
N MET A 1 4.94 -62.57 26.21
CA MET A 1 6.15 -62.14 25.48
C MET A 1 5.83 -62.35 24.00
N SER A 2 5.80 -61.39 23.07
CA SER A 2 6.35 -60.05 22.96
C SER A 2 5.40 -59.20 22.08
N ARG A 3 5.55 -57.89 22.19
CA ARG A 3 4.71 -56.82 21.67
C ARG A 3 5.55 -56.09 20.58
N LEU A 4 4.87 -55.35 19.69
CA LEU A 4 5.29 -54.03 19.13
C LEU A 4 6.00 -53.92 17.75
N PHE A 5 5.37 -53.07 16.90
CA PHE A 5 5.91 -52.16 15.84
C PHE A 5 6.53 -52.79 14.57
N SER A 6 6.40 -52.26 13.35
CA SER A 6 6.18 -50.87 12.93
C SER A 6 5.61 -50.82 11.48
N ILE A 7 4.46 -50.15 11.33
CA ILE A 7 3.88 -49.71 10.06
C ILE A 7 4.44 -48.30 9.80
N GLN A 8 5.51 -48.15 9.02
CA GLN A 8 6.14 -46.83 8.81
C GLN A 8 6.62 -46.52 7.39
N SER A 9 6.38 -47.37 6.39
CA SER A 9 6.86 -47.15 5.00
C SER A 9 5.80 -46.66 4.00
N SER A 10 4.51 -46.59 4.38
CA SER A 10 3.42 -46.28 3.44
C SER A 10 3.15 -44.77 3.29
N LYS A 11 3.28 -43.99 4.37
CA LYS A 11 2.94 -42.55 4.38
C LYS A 11 3.90 -41.71 3.50
N ALA A 12 5.19 -42.06 3.46
CA ALA A 12 6.19 -41.37 2.64
C ALA A 12 5.97 -41.59 1.13
N LYS A 13 5.54 -42.79 0.73
CA LYS A 13 5.21 -43.11 -0.68
C LYS A 13 3.93 -42.41 -1.13
N MET A 14 2.96 -42.27 -0.23
CA MET A 14 1.71 -41.56 -0.51
C MET A 14 1.91 -40.05 -0.73
N LEU A 15 2.84 -39.42 0.00
CA LEU A 15 3.20 -38.00 -0.17
C LEU A 15 3.95 -37.71 -1.47
N ILE A 16 4.86 -38.60 -1.89
CA ILE A 16 5.60 -38.43 -3.16
C ILE A 16 4.66 -38.59 -4.36
N THR A 17 3.68 -39.49 -4.26
CA THR A 17 2.71 -39.71 -5.36
C THR A 17 1.74 -38.53 -5.50
N LEU A 18 1.38 -37.86 -4.39
CA LEU A 18 0.51 -36.67 -4.40
C LEU A 18 1.22 -35.44 -5.00
N MET A 19 2.53 -35.30 -4.79
CA MET A 19 3.34 -34.23 -5.39
C MET A 19 3.54 -34.40 -6.91
N ILE A 20 3.56 -35.63 -7.41
CA ILE A 20 3.70 -35.92 -8.85
C ILE A 20 2.37 -35.74 -9.60
N SER A 21 1.22 -36.03 -8.96
CA SER A 21 -0.09 -35.86 -9.61
C SER A 21 -0.50 -34.40 -9.80
N LEU A 22 0.07 -33.46 -9.03
CA LEU A 22 -0.23 -32.03 -9.16
C LEU A 22 0.53 -31.36 -10.31
N LEU A 23 1.52 -32.04 -10.91
CA LEU A 23 2.38 -31.49 -11.97
C LEU A 23 1.87 -31.75 -13.41
N LEU A 24 0.75 -32.47 -13.60
CA LEU A 24 0.32 -32.97 -14.92
C LEU A 24 -1.01 -32.39 -15.44
N ALA A 25 -1.63 -31.44 -14.74
CA ALA A 25 -2.86 -30.80 -15.18
C ALA A 25 -2.58 -29.48 -15.91
N VAL A 26 -2.16 -29.56 -17.17
CA VAL A 26 -2.07 -28.38 -18.07
C VAL A 26 -3.32 -28.39 -18.97
N PRO A 27 -4.21 -27.39 -18.91
CA PRO A 27 -5.27 -27.27 -19.90
C PRO A 27 -4.67 -26.74 -21.21
N SER A 28 -4.95 -27.43 -22.33
CA SER A 28 -4.63 -26.93 -23.67
C SER A 28 -5.58 -25.79 -24.02
N LEU A 29 -5.07 -24.58 -24.21
CA LEU A 29 -5.84 -23.41 -24.60
C LEU A 29 -5.87 -23.28 -26.13
N ALA A 30 -7.07 -23.37 -26.70
CA ALA A 30 -7.32 -23.10 -28.11
C ALA A 30 -7.12 -21.61 -28.44
N SER A 31 -6.50 -21.32 -29.58
CA SER A 31 -6.19 -19.99 -30.08
C SER A 31 -7.41 -19.27 -30.68
N ASN A 32 -7.82 -18.13 -30.11
CA ASN A 32 -8.68 -17.12 -30.74
C ASN A 32 -7.85 -15.88 -31.12
N PRO A 33 -8.20 -15.14 -32.19
CA PRO A 33 -7.35 -14.08 -32.74
C PRO A 33 -7.52 -12.73 -32.02
N ALA A 34 -6.36 -12.10 -31.73
CA ALA A 34 -6.08 -10.67 -31.60
C ALA A 34 -7.01 -9.78 -30.73
N GLU A 35 -7.03 -10.05 -29.43
CA GLU A 35 -7.16 -8.99 -28.41
C GLU A 35 -5.76 -8.40 -28.16
N PRO A 36 -5.59 -7.07 -27.99
CA PRO A 36 -4.28 -6.48 -27.68
C PRO A 36 -3.80 -7.08 -26.36
N LEU A 37 -2.77 -7.93 -26.47
CA LEU A 37 -2.30 -8.74 -25.35
C LEU A 37 -1.83 -7.81 -24.22
N PRO A 38 -2.35 -7.99 -22.98
CA PRO A 38 -1.70 -7.45 -21.80
C PRO A 38 -0.25 -7.94 -21.77
N GLU A 39 0.71 -7.03 -21.63
CA GLU A 39 2.13 -7.37 -21.50
C GLU A 39 2.33 -8.26 -20.26
N LEU A 40 2.36 -9.57 -20.48
CA LEU A 40 2.77 -10.59 -19.51
C LEU A 40 4.29 -10.50 -19.33
N GLY A 41 4.70 -9.42 -18.69
CA GLY A 41 6.08 -9.03 -18.45
C GLY A 41 6.17 -7.86 -17.47
N ASP A 42 5.07 -7.15 -17.25
CA ASP A 42 5.01 -6.05 -16.31
C ASP A 42 4.57 -6.50 -14.91
N SER A 43 5.41 -7.30 -14.26
CA SER A 43 5.37 -7.46 -12.79
C SER A 43 5.97 -6.24 -12.07
N ALA A 44 6.21 -5.13 -12.77
CA ALA A 44 6.94 -3.95 -12.32
C ALA A 44 6.10 -2.65 -12.32
N ALA A 45 4.98 -2.55 -13.05
CA ALA A 45 3.92 -1.61 -12.73
C ALA A 45 3.34 -2.04 -11.39
N GLY A 46 3.61 -1.24 -10.37
CA GLY A 46 3.30 -1.54 -8.97
C GLY A 46 1.90 -2.12 -8.79
N LEU A 47 1.75 -2.91 -7.74
CA LEU A 47 0.56 -3.74 -7.41
C LEU A 47 -0.81 -3.02 -7.46
N MET A 48 -0.86 -1.70 -7.69
CA MET A 48 -2.05 -0.94 -7.99
C MET A 48 -1.92 -0.21 -9.33
N ALA A 49 -2.82 -0.51 -10.26
CA ALA A 49 -2.92 0.22 -11.52
C ALA A 49 -3.51 1.63 -11.30
N PRO A 50 -3.14 2.65 -12.09
CA PRO A 50 -3.66 4.02 -11.94
C PRO A 50 -5.19 4.11 -11.92
N ALA A 51 -5.88 3.34 -12.78
CA ALA A 51 -7.34 3.29 -12.80
C ALA A 51 -7.94 2.72 -11.49
N GLN A 52 -7.24 1.78 -10.86
CA GLN A 52 -7.66 1.22 -9.58
C GLN A 52 -7.46 2.23 -8.43
N GLU A 53 -6.36 2.99 -8.46
CA GLU A 53 -6.12 4.09 -7.52
C GLU A 53 -7.20 5.17 -7.63
N GLN A 54 -7.56 5.56 -8.86
CA GLN A 54 -8.63 6.54 -9.09
C GLN A 54 -9.98 6.03 -8.59
N ALA A 55 -10.34 4.78 -8.88
CA ALA A 55 -11.58 4.18 -8.38
C ALA A 55 -11.63 4.14 -6.85
N LEU A 56 -10.50 3.82 -6.20
CA LEU A 56 -10.38 3.83 -4.74
C LEU A 56 -10.54 5.25 -4.18
N GLY A 57 -9.87 6.23 -4.77
CA GLY A 57 -9.98 7.64 -4.41
C GLY A 57 -11.41 8.16 -4.48
N GLN A 58 -12.11 7.87 -5.58
CA GLN A 58 -13.50 8.27 -5.75
C GLN A 58 -14.44 7.58 -4.75
N ALA A 59 -14.21 6.30 -4.43
CA ALA A 59 -14.98 5.61 -3.40
C ALA A 59 -14.75 6.21 -2.00
N TRP A 60 -13.49 6.51 -1.68
CA TRP A 60 -13.11 7.18 -0.44
C TRP A 60 -13.76 8.57 -0.36
N LEU A 61 -13.67 9.37 -1.43
CA LEU A 61 -14.21 10.73 -1.49
C LEU A 61 -15.72 10.76 -1.26
N ARG A 62 -16.48 9.84 -1.88
CA ARG A 62 -17.92 9.71 -1.66
C ARG A 62 -18.25 9.41 -0.19
N SER A 63 -17.54 8.45 0.41
CA SER A 63 -17.73 8.11 1.82
C SER A 63 -17.34 9.26 2.75
N PHE A 64 -16.27 9.97 2.41
CA PHE A 64 -15.72 11.07 3.19
C PHE A 64 -16.68 12.26 3.20
N ARG A 65 -17.16 12.70 2.03
CA ARG A 65 -18.13 13.80 1.91
C ARG A 65 -19.45 13.52 2.64
N ALA A 66 -19.84 12.25 2.78
CA ALA A 66 -21.03 11.86 3.54
C ALA A 66 -20.85 11.90 5.07
N SER A 67 -19.61 11.83 5.54
CA SER A 67 -19.30 11.59 6.97
C SER A 67 -18.60 12.76 7.66
N VAL A 68 -18.00 13.67 6.89
CA VAL A 68 -17.14 14.73 7.41
C VAL A 68 -17.74 16.11 7.12
N PRO A 69 -17.81 17.02 8.11
CA PRO A 69 -18.22 18.40 7.88
C PRO A 69 -17.27 19.11 6.92
N LEU A 70 -17.81 19.65 5.83
CA LEU A 70 -17.04 20.37 4.81
C LEU A 70 -17.28 21.87 4.93
N GLU A 71 -16.26 22.64 4.57
CA GLU A 71 -16.43 24.07 4.29
C GLU A 71 -17.13 24.23 2.93
N SER A 72 -18.05 25.18 2.87
CA SER A 72 -18.94 25.38 1.72
C SER A 72 -18.86 26.77 1.10
N ASP A 73 -18.05 27.67 1.67
CA ASP A 73 -17.80 28.99 1.09
C ASP A 73 -17.16 28.86 -0.32
N PRO A 74 -17.85 29.32 -1.39
CA PRO A 74 -17.33 29.25 -2.75
C PRO A 74 -16.05 30.04 -2.97
N LEU A 75 -15.85 31.16 -2.26
CA LEU A 75 -14.65 32.00 -2.43
C LEU A 75 -13.41 31.30 -1.87
N VAL A 76 -13.57 30.62 -0.73
CA VAL A 76 -12.49 29.81 -0.14
C VAL A 76 -12.16 28.65 -1.06
N PHE A 77 -13.19 27.96 -1.57
CA PHE A 77 -13.00 26.85 -2.50
C PHE A 77 -12.28 27.29 -3.78
N GLU A 78 -12.74 28.35 -4.43
CA GLU A 78 -12.14 28.89 -5.66
C GLU A 78 -10.68 29.32 -5.44
N TYR A 79 -10.37 30.00 -4.35
CA TYR A 79 -8.99 30.38 -4.02
C TYR A 79 -8.09 29.14 -3.88
N MET A 80 -8.55 28.15 -3.09
CA MET A 80 -7.79 26.94 -2.82
C MET A 80 -7.62 26.07 -4.07
N GLU A 81 -8.65 25.95 -4.89
CA GLU A 81 -8.61 25.21 -6.16
C GLU A 81 -7.62 25.86 -7.14
N ASN A 82 -7.67 27.19 -7.29
CA ASN A 82 -6.73 27.92 -8.14
C ASN A 82 -5.28 27.78 -7.64
N LEU A 83 -5.06 27.88 -6.33
CA LEU A 83 -3.73 27.69 -5.74
C LEU A 83 -3.24 26.26 -5.98
N LEU A 84 -4.07 25.25 -5.71
CA LEU A 84 -3.74 23.84 -5.92
C LEU A 84 -3.40 23.56 -7.38
N PHE A 85 -4.23 24.04 -8.32
CA PHE A 85 -4.00 23.87 -9.74
C PHE A 85 -2.68 24.52 -10.17
N LYS A 86 -2.43 25.76 -9.72
CA LYS A 86 -1.16 26.46 -9.97
C LYS A 86 0.03 25.66 -9.47
N LEU A 87 0.00 25.13 -8.25
CA LEU A 87 1.09 24.31 -7.70
C LEU A 87 1.25 22.99 -8.47
N SER A 88 0.16 22.30 -8.77
CA SER A 88 0.17 21.04 -9.54
C SER A 88 0.74 21.21 -10.96
N SER A 89 0.66 22.41 -11.54
CA SER A 89 1.26 22.67 -12.86
C SER A 89 2.78 22.51 -12.85
N TYR A 90 3.43 22.69 -11.70
CA TYR A 90 4.87 22.51 -11.48
C TYR A 90 5.24 21.15 -10.86
N SER A 91 4.27 20.27 -10.56
CA SER A 91 4.56 18.93 -10.05
C SER A 91 4.68 17.89 -11.17
N ASP A 92 5.32 16.77 -10.84
CA ASP A 92 5.52 15.60 -11.71
C ASP A 92 4.32 14.63 -11.69
N ILE A 93 3.15 15.09 -11.22
CA ILE A 93 1.93 14.28 -11.24
C ILE A 93 1.49 14.06 -12.68
N GLU A 94 1.31 12.79 -13.05
CA GLU A 94 0.86 12.38 -14.40
C GLU A 94 -0.59 12.82 -14.69
N ASP A 95 -1.53 12.52 -13.79
CA ASP A 95 -2.93 12.91 -13.90
C ASP A 95 -3.25 14.09 -12.98
N LYS A 96 -3.41 15.28 -13.56
CA LYS A 96 -3.70 16.53 -12.85
C LYS A 96 -5.18 16.75 -12.59
N ASN A 97 -6.03 15.74 -12.79
CA ASN A 97 -7.42 15.76 -12.34
C ASN A 97 -7.46 15.59 -10.81
N LEU A 98 -7.25 16.70 -10.10
CA LEU A 98 -7.25 16.73 -8.64
C LEU A 98 -8.63 17.06 -8.08
N ASP A 99 -9.05 16.32 -7.06
CA ASP A 99 -10.27 16.58 -6.31
C ASP A 99 -9.92 17.30 -5.00
N LEU A 100 -10.40 18.53 -4.83
CA LEU A 100 -10.24 19.28 -3.59
C LEU A 100 -11.40 19.01 -2.62
N VAL A 101 -11.06 18.78 -1.34
CA VAL A 101 -12.01 18.86 -0.22
C VAL A 101 -11.49 19.79 0.87
N ILE A 102 -12.35 20.70 1.33
CA ILE A 102 -12.04 21.58 2.45
C ILE A 102 -12.88 21.13 3.64
N VAL A 103 -12.20 20.76 4.71
CA VAL A 103 -12.80 20.20 5.92
C VAL A 103 -12.97 21.31 6.94
N SER A 104 -14.19 21.47 7.45
CA SER A 104 -14.49 22.42 8.52
C SER A 104 -13.96 21.89 9.86
N ASN A 105 -12.65 22.04 10.07
CA ASN A 105 -11.94 21.58 11.26
C ASN A 105 -10.82 22.57 11.62
N PRO A 106 -10.78 23.08 12.87
CA PRO A 106 -9.79 24.07 13.29
C PRO A 106 -8.38 23.51 13.48
N THR A 107 -8.14 22.20 13.34
CA THR A 107 -6.77 21.65 13.43
C THR A 107 -5.96 21.96 12.17
N ILE A 108 -4.67 22.23 12.34
CA ILE A 108 -3.72 22.41 11.24
C ILE A 108 -3.46 21.04 10.62
N ASN A 109 -4.02 20.79 9.43
CA ASN A 109 -3.82 19.55 8.69
C ASN A 109 -4.10 19.73 7.19
N ALA A 110 -3.39 18.96 6.38
CA ALA A 110 -3.73 18.63 5.00
C ALA A 110 -3.45 17.15 4.78
N PHE A 111 -3.96 16.59 3.70
CA PHE A 111 -3.68 15.21 3.33
C PHE A 111 -3.87 14.96 1.84
N ALA A 112 -3.14 14.01 1.31
CA ALA A 112 -3.35 13.40 0.01
C ALA A 112 -3.83 11.96 0.15
N VAL A 113 -4.80 11.54 -0.68
CA VAL A 113 -5.20 10.14 -0.80
C VAL A 113 -5.16 9.70 -2.27
N PRO A 114 -5.10 8.39 -2.56
CA PRO A 114 -5.01 7.87 -3.93
C PRO A 114 -6.07 8.44 -4.86
N GLY A 115 -5.76 8.52 -6.14
CA GLY A 115 -6.69 9.00 -7.15
C GLY A 115 -6.82 10.52 -7.24
N GLY A 116 -5.81 11.27 -6.76
CA GLY A 116 -5.74 12.72 -6.96
C GLY A 116 -6.51 13.56 -5.96
N VAL A 117 -6.94 13.00 -4.84
CA VAL A 117 -7.77 13.73 -3.87
C VAL A 117 -6.89 14.42 -2.84
N ILE A 118 -7.04 15.73 -2.71
CA ILE A 118 -6.36 16.59 -1.74
C ILE A 118 -7.38 17.13 -0.76
N GLY A 119 -7.09 16.97 0.53
CA GLY A 119 -7.88 17.51 1.61
C GLY A 119 -7.14 18.56 2.42
N VAL A 120 -7.85 19.60 2.83
CA VAL A 120 -7.29 20.68 3.65
C VAL A 120 -8.26 21.03 4.76
N ASN A 121 -7.77 21.13 6.00
CA ASN A 121 -8.58 21.61 7.12
C ASN A 121 -8.60 23.14 7.13
N THR A 122 -9.73 23.75 7.49
CA THR A 122 -9.85 25.21 7.66
C THR A 122 -8.83 25.77 8.67
N GLY A 123 -8.43 24.98 9.66
CA GLY A 123 -7.34 25.32 10.58
C GLY A 123 -6.04 25.68 9.86
N LEU A 124 -5.65 24.94 8.81
CA LEU A 124 -4.43 25.27 8.07
C LEU A 124 -4.50 26.67 7.44
N LEU A 125 -5.66 27.03 6.87
CA LEU A 125 -5.87 28.35 6.27
C LEU A 125 -5.86 29.47 7.32
N LEU A 126 -6.43 29.21 8.50
CA LEU A 126 -6.53 30.20 9.57
C LEU A 126 -5.20 30.46 10.29
N TYR A 127 -4.34 29.44 10.37
CA TYR A 127 -3.06 29.53 11.10
C TYR A 127 -1.86 29.80 10.20
N ALA A 128 -1.96 29.62 8.88
CA ALA A 128 -0.90 30.00 7.96
C ALA A 128 -0.71 31.53 7.97
N GLU A 129 0.52 31.99 8.22
CA GLU A 129 0.85 33.42 8.28
C GLU A 129 1.08 34.02 6.88
N SER A 130 1.22 33.16 5.85
CA SER A 130 1.37 33.56 4.46
C SER A 130 0.93 32.47 3.50
N GLU A 131 0.58 32.86 2.27
CA GLU A 131 0.29 31.91 1.18
C GLU A 131 1.47 30.97 0.92
N ALA A 132 2.72 31.41 1.15
CA ALA A 132 3.90 30.57 0.99
C ALA A 132 3.93 29.38 1.97
N GLN A 133 3.49 29.58 3.22
CA GLN A 133 3.37 28.49 4.19
C GLN A 133 2.29 27.49 3.78
N LEU A 134 1.12 27.99 3.36
CA LEU A 134 0.06 27.13 2.83
C LEU A 134 0.52 26.34 1.59
N ALA A 135 1.16 27.03 0.65
CA ALA A 135 1.70 26.43 -0.56
C ALA A 135 2.77 25.37 -0.27
N SER A 136 3.60 25.55 0.76
CA SER A 136 4.60 24.54 1.15
C SER A 136 3.93 23.24 1.59
N VAL A 137 2.85 23.32 2.38
CA VAL A 137 2.11 22.13 2.84
C VAL A 137 1.40 21.47 1.66
N LEU A 138 0.72 22.23 0.80
CA LEU A 138 0.08 21.67 -0.39
C LEU A 138 1.08 21.03 -1.36
N SER A 139 2.26 21.63 -1.52
CA SER A 139 3.32 21.08 -2.37
C SER A 139 3.86 19.77 -1.83
N HIS A 140 3.99 19.66 -0.50
CA HIS A 140 4.36 18.42 0.19
C HIS A 140 3.31 17.31 -0.07
N GLU A 141 2.01 17.63 0.07
CA GLU A 141 0.93 16.67 -0.23
C GLU A 141 0.92 16.27 -1.73
N LEU A 142 1.16 17.22 -2.64
CA LEU A 142 1.30 16.93 -4.07
C LEU A 142 2.51 16.02 -4.35
N ALA A 143 3.60 16.14 -3.61
CA ALA A 143 4.74 15.26 -3.73
C ALA A 143 4.40 13.82 -3.31
N HIS A 144 3.58 13.62 -2.26
CA HIS A 144 3.08 12.29 -1.91
C HIS A 144 2.26 11.63 -3.03
N LEU A 145 1.45 12.41 -3.75
CA LEU A 145 0.72 11.93 -4.92
C LEU A 145 1.66 11.61 -6.08
N SER A 146 2.56 12.55 -6.40
CA SER A 146 3.52 12.43 -7.50
C SER A 146 4.39 11.18 -7.36
N GLN A 147 4.88 10.93 -6.14
CA GLN A 147 5.72 9.78 -5.83
C GLN A 147 4.92 8.49 -5.62
N ARG A 148 3.58 8.54 -5.72
CA ARG A 148 2.64 7.44 -5.48
C ARG A 148 2.96 6.71 -4.17
N HIS A 149 3.26 7.48 -3.11
CA HIS A 149 3.70 6.94 -1.81
C HIS A 149 2.70 5.95 -1.22
N PHE A 150 1.39 6.16 -1.42
CA PHE A 150 0.37 5.18 -1.02
C PHE A 150 0.54 3.84 -1.73
N ALA A 151 0.58 3.85 -3.07
CA ALA A 151 0.71 2.63 -3.87
C ALA A 151 1.97 1.84 -3.50
N ARG A 152 3.09 2.55 -3.37
CA ARG A 152 4.37 1.99 -2.91
C ARG A 152 4.29 1.43 -1.50
N SER A 153 3.56 2.07 -0.59
CA SER A 153 3.39 1.57 0.78
C SER A 153 2.53 0.30 0.84
N VAL A 154 1.46 0.23 0.04
CA VAL A 154 0.65 -0.99 -0.11
C VAL A 154 1.51 -2.13 -0.65
N GLU A 155 2.31 -1.85 -1.68
CA GLU A 155 3.22 -2.84 -2.25
C GLU A 155 4.29 -3.30 -1.26
N ALA A 156 4.91 -2.37 -0.55
CA ALA A 156 5.89 -2.67 0.49
C ALA A 156 5.27 -3.52 1.61
N SER A 157 4.03 -3.23 2.02
CA SER A 157 3.31 -3.98 3.05
C SER A 157 3.02 -5.43 2.61
N GLN A 158 2.61 -5.64 1.36
CA GLN A 158 2.40 -7.00 0.84
C GLN A 158 3.70 -7.81 0.82
N ARG A 159 4.81 -7.19 0.36
CA ARG A 159 6.14 -7.80 0.37
C ARG A 159 6.63 -8.09 1.79
N SER A 160 6.40 -7.17 2.73
CA SER A 160 6.77 -7.39 4.14
C SER A 160 5.97 -8.53 4.75
N ASN A 161 4.67 -8.64 4.48
CA ASN A 161 3.84 -9.73 4.99
C ASN A 161 4.35 -11.10 4.55
N PHE A 162 4.73 -11.24 3.28
CA PHE A 162 5.36 -12.46 2.79
C PHE A 162 6.69 -12.76 3.49
N THR A 163 7.52 -11.73 3.68
CA THR A 163 8.81 -11.85 4.37
C THR A 163 8.66 -12.22 5.85
N THR A 164 7.70 -11.61 6.54
CA THR A 164 7.37 -11.92 7.94
C THR A 164 6.86 -13.35 8.08
N LEU A 165 6.01 -13.81 7.16
CA LEU A 165 5.56 -15.20 7.14
C LEU A 165 6.73 -16.16 6.89
N ALA A 166 7.61 -15.86 5.93
CA ALA A 166 8.80 -16.66 5.67
C ALA A 166 9.74 -16.71 6.89
N GLY A 167 9.94 -15.57 7.56
CA GLY A 167 10.73 -15.46 8.79
C GLY A 167 10.11 -16.23 9.95
N LEU A 168 8.78 -16.19 10.10
CA LEU A 168 8.06 -16.98 11.08
C LEU A 168 8.21 -18.49 10.82
N LEU A 169 8.03 -18.93 9.58
CA LEU A 169 8.20 -20.33 9.19
C LEU A 169 9.64 -20.80 9.40
N ALA A 170 10.63 -19.99 9.03
CA ALA A 170 12.03 -20.26 9.30
C ALA A 170 12.30 -20.33 10.82
N GLY A 171 11.72 -19.41 11.59
CA GLY A 171 11.77 -19.40 13.05
C GLY A 171 11.18 -20.66 13.69
N ILE A 172 10.06 -21.17 13.17
CA ILE A 172 9.44 -22.44 13.61
C ILE A 172 10.34 -23.64 13.27
N VAL A 173 10.94 -23.67 12.09
CA VAL A 173 11.88 -24.74 11.69
C VAL A 173 13.11 -24.73 12.60
N LEU A 174 13.68 -23.55 12.86
CA LEU A 174 14.78 -23.37 13.81
C LEU A 174 14.35 -23.81 15.23
N ALA A 175 13.17 -23.41 15.68
CA ALA A 175 12.62 -23.81 16.97
C ALA A 175 12.44 -25.32 17.12
N ALA A 176 12.05 -26.01 16.05
CA ALA A 176 11.93 -27.47 16.05
C ALA A 176 13.29 -28.17 16.04
N ALA A 177 14.35 -27.48 15.57
CA ALA A 177 15.71 -28.00 15.50
C ALA A 177 16.59 -27.59 16.71
N SER A 178 16.14 -26.64 17.54
CA SER A 178 16.87 -26.09 18.69
C SER A 178 16.06 -26.22 19.98
N GLU A 179 16.67 -26.67 21.07
CA GLU A 179 16.04 -26.62 22.41
C GLU A 179 16.24 -25.22 23.04
N GLY A 180 15.15 -24.49 23.36
CA GLY A 180 15.18 -23.30 24.23
C GLY A 180 14.70 -21.96 23.63
N ASP A 181 14.99 -20.87 24.35
CA ASP A 181 14.55 -19.47 24.12
C ASP A 181 15.00 -18.84 22.77
N ALA A 182 15.83 -19.52 21.98
CA ALA A 182 16.27 -19.04 20.68
C ALA A 182 15.10 -18.92 19.67
N ALA A 183 14.13 -19.82 19.77
CA ALA A 183 12.91 -19.82 18.97
C ALA A 183 12.06 -18.56 19.18
N SER A 184 11.76 -18.26 20.44
CA SER A 184 10.96 -17.09 20.84
C SER A 184 11.70 -15.80 20.49
N ALA A 185 13.01 -15.74 20.70
CA ALA A 185 13.85 -14.61 20.28
C ALA A 185 13.80 -14.38 18.76
N ALA A 186 13.87 -15.45 17.94
CA ALA A 186 13.80 -15.33 16.48
C ALA A 186 12.43 -14.81 15.99
N ILE A 187 11.33 -15.25 16.60
CA ILE A 187 9.98 -14.78 16.29
C ILE A 187 9.82 -13.30 16.67
N MET A 188 10.29 -12.90 17.85
CA MET A 188 10.24 -11.48 18.27
C MET A 188 11.11 -10.61 17.36
N ALA A 189 12.31 -11.06 17.01
CA ALA A 189 13.20 -10.34 16.10
C ALA A 189 12.57 -10.15 14.71
N SER A 190 11.88 -11.18 14.19
CA SER A 190 11.19 -11.09 12.89
C SER A 190 10.06 -10.05 12.90
N GLN A 191 9.29 -9.98 13.99
CA GLN A 191 8.24 -8.96 14.15
C GLN A 191 8.83 -7.56 14.32
N ALA A 192 9.89 -7.42 15.11
CA ALA A 192 10.58 -6.14 15.30
C ALA A 192 11.15 -5.61 13.97
N ALA A 193 11.75 -6.49 13.16
CA ALA A 193 12.27 -6.14 11.84
C ALA A 193 11.17 -5.70 10.87
N ALA A 194 9.98 -6.33 10.92
CA ALA A 194 8.84 -5.92 10.10
C ALA A 194 8.35 -4.50 10.47
N LEU A 195 8.22 -4.21 11.77
CA LEU A 195 7.84 -2.88 12.26
C LEU A 195 8.88 -1.82 11.89
N ASP A 196 10.18 -2.12 12.09
CA ASP A 196 11.27 -1.20 11.70
C ASP A 196 11.24 -0.90 10.20
N SER A 197 11.03 -1.92 9.37
CA SER A 197 10.91 -1.74 7.92
C SER A 197 9.77 -0.78 7.57
N GLN A 198 8.60 -0.92 8.17
CA GLN A 198 7.47 -0.04 7.92
C GLN A 198 7.76 1.42 8.30
N LEU A 199 8.37 1.63 9.48
CA LEU A 199 8.76 2.98 9.94
C LEU A 199 9.80 3.62 9.03
N ARG A 200 10.77 2.84 8.55
CA ARG A 200 11.77 3.32 7.60
C ARG A 200 11.14 3.75 6.27
N TYR A 201 10.17 3.00 5.74
CA TYR A 201 9.47 3.40 4.51
C TYR A 201 8.74 4.73 4.68
N SER A 202 8.01 4.91 5.78
CA SER A 202 7.36 6.19 6.09
C SER A 202 8.38 7.34 6.10
N ARG A 203 9.48 7.20 6.84
CA ARG A 203 10.52 8.26 6.88
C ARG A 203 11.21 8.54 5.54
N LEU A 204 11.30 7.55 4.65
CA LEU A 204 11.82 7.76 3.31
C LEU A 204 10.84 8.57 2.48
N HIS A 205 9.54 8.27 2.56
CA HIS A 205 8.49 9.03 1.89
C HIS A 205 8.47 10.50 2.36
N GLU A 206 8.59 10.75 3.66
CA GLU A 206 8.70 12.12 4.21
C GLU A 206 9.94 12.89 3.76
N LYS A 207 11.01 12.20 3.35
CA LYS A 207 12.22 12.84 2.83
C LYS A 207 12.16 13.10 1.33
N GLU A 208 11.37 12.30 0.61
CA GLU A 208 11.13 12.45 -0.81
C GLU A 208 10.14 13.59 -1.10
N ALA A 209 9.19 13.82 -0.19
CA ALA A 209 8.22 14.92 -0.22
C ALA A 209 8.78 16.24 0.33
#